data_AF-A0A7Y0MBC2-F1
#
_entry.id   AF-A0A7Y0MBC2-F1
#
_cell.length_a   1.000
_cell.length_b   1.000
_cell.length_c   1.000
_cell.angle_alpha   90.00
_cell.angle_beta   90.00
_cell.angle_gamma   90.00
#
_symmetry.space_group_name_H-M   'P 1'
#
loop_
_entity.id
_entity.type
_entity.pdbx_description
1 polymer ?
#
loop_
_entity_poly.entity_id
_entity_poly.type
_entity_poly.pdbx_seq_one_letter_code
_entity_poly.pdbx_strand_id
1 'polypeptide(L)'
;MTPTPEQPITDDSIRVRQLSHYQFTWVAGEPGAPGTWTLQLVLDHGAWEEVLTIDADDADNLQDLLSTAETVYYDIGRRTLMFGTTKAGHH
;
A
#
# COMPACT_ATOMS: atom_id res chain seq x y z
N MET A 1 -19.88 30.74 8.96
CA MET A 1 -18.52 30.14 8.93
C MET A 1 -18.69 28.66 9.13
N THR A 2 -18.52 27.87 8.08
CA THR A 2 -18.46 26.40 8.16
C THR A 2 -17.17 26.02 8.89
N PRO A 3 -17.17 25.06 9.84
CA PRO A 3 -15.93 24.60 10.45
C PRO A 3 -15.05 24.00 9.36
N THR A 4 -13.81 24.46 9.27
CA THR A 4 -12.77 23.81 8.47
C THR A 4 -12.64 22.37 8.99
N PRO A 5 -12.71 21.34 8.13
CA PRO A 5 -12.47 19.97 8.58
C PRO A 5 -11.07 19.91 9.21
N GLU A 6 -10.98 19.39 10.44
CA GLU A 6 -9.69 19.07 11.05
C GLU A 6 -8.97 18.09 10.12
N GLN A 7 -7.87 18.56 9.51
CA GLN A 7 -6.97 17.69 8.77
C GLN A 7 -6.46 16.64 9.79
N PRO A 8 -6.51 15.34 9.48
CA PRO A 8 -5.93 14.34 10.37
C PRO A 8 -4.47 14.70 10.61
N ILE A 9 -4.06 14.74 11.89
CA ILE A 9 -2.66 14.94 12.24
C ILE A 9 -1.92 13.66 11.86
N THR A 10 -1.20 13.69 10.74
CA THR A 10 -0.32 12.61 10.34
C THR A 10 1.00 12.75 11.11
N ASP A 11 1.28 11.82 12.01
CA ASP A 11 2.56 11.76 12.71
C ASP A 11 3.64 11.20 11.78
N ASP A 12 4.52 12.07 11.27
CA ASP A 12 5.62 11.71 10.36
C ASP A 12 6.75 10.92 11.04
N SER A 13 6.74 10.79 12.37
CA SER A 13 7.69 9.95 13.10
C SER A 13 7.41 8.46 12.92
N ILE A 14 6.18 8.08 12.60
CA ILE A 14 5.77 6.69 12.36
C ILE A 14 6.23 6.26 10.97
N ARG A 15 7.29 5.44 10.93
CA ARG A 15 7.90 4.93 9.69
C ARG A 15 7.25 3.65 9.17
N VAL A 16 6.73 2.82 10.06
CA VAL A 16 6.05 1.56 9.73
C VAL A 16 4.57 1.72 10.03
N ARG A 17 3.73 1.59 9.01
CA ARG A 17 2.29 1.84 9.09
C ARG A 17 1.50 0.61 8.69
N GLN A 18 0.29 0.46 9.23
CA GLN A 18 -0.57 -0.65 8.85
C GLN A 18 -1.26 -0.34 7.51
N LEU A 19 -1.25 -1.30 6.59
CA LEU A 19 -2.03 -1.22 5.37
C LEU A 19 -3.50 -1.49 5.70
N SER A 20 -4.37 -0.51 5.48
CA SER A 20 -5.80 -0.61 5.76
C SER A 20 -6.60 -0.99 4.51
N HIS A 21 -6.26 -0.41 3.36
CA HIS A 21 -6.86 -0.75 2.07
C HIS A 21 -5.79 -0.67 0.98
N TYR A 22 -6.01 -1.36 -0.14
CA TYR A 22 -5.19 -1.23 -1.33
C TYR A 22 -6.04 -1.26 -2.58
N GLN A 23 -5.53 -0.68 -3.67
CA GLN A 23 -6.18 -0.72 -4.96
C GLN A 23 -5.16 -0.86 -6.09
N PHE A 24 -5.29 -1.95 -6.85
CA PHE A 24 -4.63 -2.07 -8.14
C PHE A 24 -5.35 -1.25 -9.19
N THR A 25 -4.59 -0.56 -10.02
CA THR A 25 -5.10 0.11 -11.22
C THR A 25 -4.20 -0.19 -12.41
N TRP A 26 -4.81 -0.18 -13.60
CA TRP A 26 -4.11 -0.32 -14.86
C TRP A 26 -4.47 0.84 -15.77
N VAL A 27 -3.45 1.48 -16.34
CA VAL A 27 -3.61 2.58 -17.29
C VAL A 27 -3.10 2.11 -18.64
N ALA A 28 -3.94 2.23 -19.66
CA ALA A 28 -3.58 1.86 -21.02
C ALA A 28 -2.40 2.70 -21.52
N GLY A 29 -1.43 2.02 -22.15
CA GLY A 29 -0.39 2.68 -22.93
C GLY A 29 -0.89 3.02 -24.34
N GLU A 30 0.05 3.45 -25.18
CA GLU A 30 -0.19 3.63 -26.61
C GLU A 30 -0.64 2.31 -27.29
N PRO A 31 -1.35 2.36 -28.42
CA PRO A 31 -1.76 1.16 -29.15
C PRO A 31 -0.59 0.22 -29.46
N GLY A 32 -0.66 -1.01 -28.96
CA GLY A 32 0.38 -2.02 -29.13
C GLY A 32 1.54 -1.94 -28.12
N ALA A 33 1.52 -0.97 -27.20
CA ALA A 33 2.45 -0.90 -26.09
C ALA A 33 1.83 -1.49 -24.80
N PRO A 34 2.65 -1.99 -23.86
CA PRO A 34 2.18 -2.36 -22.53
C PRO A 34 1.55 -1.16 -21.81
N GLY A 35 0.51 -1.42 -21.02
CA GLY A 35 0.01 -0.45 -20.06
C GLY A 35 0.84 -0.43 -18.78
N THR A 36 0.52 0.51 -17.89
CA THR A 36 1.20 0.70 -16.61
C THR A 36 0.30 0.22 -15.48
N TRP A 37 0.84 -0.65 -14.62
CA TRP A 37 0.19 -1.03 -13.37
C TRP A 37 0.60 -0.08 -12.25
N THR A 38 -0.36 0.27 -11.41
CA THR A 38 -0.06 0.90 -10.13
C THR A 38 -0.81 0.22 -9.00
N LEU A 39 -0.22 0.28 -7.81
CA LEU A 39 -0.81 -0.16 -6.56
C LEU A 39 -0.87 1.03 -5.60
N GLN A 40 -2.08 1.47 -5.28
CA GLN A 40 -2.30 2.47 -4.23
C GLN A 40 -2.43 1.76 -2.89
N LEU A 41 -1.64 2.20 -1.92
CA LEU A 41 -1.67 1.77 -0.53
C LEU A 41 -2.34 2.86 0.31
N VAL A 42 -3.37 2.50 1.07
CA VAL A 42 -4.02 3.37 2.05
C VAL A 42 -3.62 2.89 3.44
N LEU A 43 -2.82 3.68 4.12
CA LEU A 43 -2.20 3.34 5.40
C LEU A 43 -2.92 4.04 6.56
N ASP A 44 -2.95 3.37 7.71
CA ASP A 44 -3.53 3.89 8.97
C ASP A 44 -4.92 4.56 8.75
N HIS A 45 -5.83 3.84 8.10
CA HIS A 45 -7.19 4.28 7.76
C HIS A 45 -7.28 5.59 6.95
N GLY A 46 -6.27 5.87 6.12
CA GLY A 46 -6.23 7.05 5.25
C GLY A 46 -5.44 8.23 5.84
N ALA A 47 -4.70 8.02 6.93
CA ALA A 47 -3.76 9.03 7.42
C ALA A 47 -2.54 9.20 6.50
N TRP A 48 -2.24 8.20 5.67
CA TRP A 48 -1.19 8.25 4.65
C TRP A 48 -1.57 7.43 3.41
N GLU A 49 -1.17 7.88 2.23
CA GLU A 49 -1.30 7.12 0.99
C GLU A 49 0.04 7.06 0.23
N GLU A 50 0.31 5.93 -0.42
CA GLU A 50 1.47 5.76 -1.30
C GLU A 50 1.02 5.08 -2.60
N VAL A 51 1.50 5.57 -3.74
CA VAL A 51 1.26 4.93 -5.04
C VAL A 51 2.55 4.32 -5.56
N LEU A 52 2.52 3.02 -5.83
CA LEU A 52 3.64 2.27 -6.38
C LEU A 52 3.38 2.01 -7.86
N THR A 53 4.34 2.36 -8.72
CA THR A 53 4.38 1.84 -10.09
C THR A 53 5.06 0.49 -10.06
N ILE A 54 4.38 -0.53 -10.57
CA ILE A 54 4.83 -1.92 -10.56
C ILE A 54 4.68 -2.51 -11.96
N ASP A 55 5.39 -3.60 -12.24
CA ASP A 55 5.14 -4.37 -13.45
C ASP A 55 4.01 -5.39 -13.26
N ALA A 56 3.70 -6.15 -14.31
CA ALA A 56 2.62 -7.12 -14.28
C ALA A 56 2.93 -8.34 -13.41
N ASP A 57 4.21 -8.75 -13.34
CA ASP A 57 4.62 -9.93 -12.57
C ASP A 57 4.58 -9.61 -11.06
N ASP A 58 5.03 -8.42 -10.67
CA ASP A 58 4.87 -7.90 -9.33
C ASP A 58 3.40 -7.73 -8.95
N ALA A 59 2.56 -7.24 -9.86
CA ALA A 59 1.12 -7.07 -9.60
C ALA A 59 0.43 -8.39 -9.28
N ASP A 60 0.72 -9.45 -10.03
CA ASP A 60 0.18 -10.80 -9.80
C ASP A 60 0.63 -11.36 -8.44
N ASN A 61 1.94 -11.34 -8.16
CA ASN A 61 2.50 -11.81 -6.90
C ASN A 61 1.95 -11.02 -5.69
N LEU A 62 1.84 -9.70 -5.81
CA LEU A 62 1.32 -8.85 -4.74
C LEU A 62 -0.18 -9.08 -4.52
N GLN A 63 -0.97 -9.29 -5.57
CA GLN A 63 -2.39 -9.60 -5.45
C GLN A 63 -2.61 -10.88 -4.63
N ASP A 64 -1.83 -11.93 -4.87
CA ASP A 64 -1.90 -13.18 -4.12
C ASP A 64 -1.52 -13.01 -2.65
N LEU A 65 -0.40 -12.31 -2.37
CA LEU A 65 0.04 -12.05 -1.00
C LEU A 65 -0.94 -11.16 -0.22
N LEU A 66 -1.45 -10.10 -0.86
CA LEU A 66 -2.39 -9.16 -0.23
C LEU A 66 -3.78 -9.76 -0.01
N SER A 67 -4.21 -10.71 -0.86
CA SER A 67 -5.51 -11.36 -0.72
C SER A 67 -5.55 -12.41 0.40
N THR A 68 -4.39 -12.93 0.80
CA THR A 68 -4.28 -14.01 1.79
C THR A 68 -3.75 -13.54 3.14
N ALA A 69 -3.02 -12.42 3.20
CA ALA A 69 -2.48 -11.89 4.45
C ALA A 69 -3.57 -11.28 5.34
N GLU A 70 -3.61 -11.70 6.61
CA GLU A 70 -4.50 -11.11 7.62
C GLU A 70 -4.06 -9.71 8.04
N THR A 71 -2.76 -9.45 8.06
CA THR A 71 -2.19 -8.15 8.43
C THR A 71 -0.98 -7.84 7.56
N VAL A 72 -0.93 -6.62 7.04
CA VAL A 72 0.17 -6.13 6.21
C VAL A 72 0.63 -4.77 6.74
N TYR A 73 1.94 -4.57 6.77
CA TYR A 73 2.58 -3.31 7.14
C TYR A 73 3.41 -2.78 5.99
N TYR A 74 3.61 -1.47 5.97
CA TYR A 74 4.47 -0.79 5.01
C TYR A 74 5.49 0.09 5.75
N ASP A 75 6.77 -0.15 5.49
CA ASP A 75 7.85 0.75 5.90
C ASP A 75 8.02 1.84 4.83
N ILE A 76 7.65 3.07 5.17
CA ILE A 76 7.73 4.21 4.26
C ILE A 76 9.18 4.54 3.91
N GLY A 77 10.09 4.46 4.89
CA GLY A 77 11.49 4.84 4.69
C GLY A 77 12.22 3.87 3.76
N ARG A 78 11.89 2.58 3.85
CA ARG A 78 12.48 1.52 3.01
C ARG A 78 11.66 1.18 1.77
N ARG A 79 10.43 1.69 1.69
CA ARG A 79 9.43 1.34 0.67
C ARG A 79 9.22 -0.18 0.59
N THR A 80 8.91 -0.80 1.72
CA THR A 80 8.84 -2.27 1.85
C THR A 80 7.51 -2.72 2.44
N LEU A 81 6.80 -3.60 1.73
CA LEU A 81 5.64 -4.34 2.26
C LEU A 81 6.09 -5.53 3.10
N MET A 82 5.44 -5.72 4.24
CA MET A 82 5.70 -6.80 5.18
C MET A 82 4.40 -7.56 5.44
N PHE A 83 4.36 -8.83 5.05
CA PHE A 83 3.17 -9.67 5.07
C PHE A 83 3.18 -10.56 6.31
N GLY A 84 2.23 -10.32 7.21
CA GLY A 84 2.14 -11.02 8.48
C GLY A 84 3.32 -10.76 9.42
N THR A 85 3.22 -11.30 10.63
CA THR A 85 4.34 -11.38 11.56
C THR A 85 4.30 -12.73 12.25
N THR A 86 5.45 -13.38 12.40
CA THR A 86 5.57 -14.56 13.27
C THR A 86 6.01 -14.08 14.63
N LYS A 87 5.27 -14.46 15.68
CA LYS A 87 5.71 -14.16 17.05
C LYS A 87 7.08 -14.80 17.29
N ALA A 88 8.00 -14.02 17.85
CA ALA A 88 9.30 -14.54 18.23
C ALA A 88 9.14 -15.80 19.10
N GLY A 89 9.89 -16.85 18.75
CA GLY A 89 9.84 -18.15 19.45
C GLY A 89 8.74 -19.11 19.00
N HIS A 90 7.89 -18.75 18.02
CA HIS A 90 7.00 -19.70 17.34
C HIS A 90 7.62 -20.15 16.01
N HIS A 91 7.46 -21.43 15.68
CA HIS A 91 7.88 -22.09 14.43
C HIS A 91 6.67 -22.67 13.71
#